data_AF-A0A4C1Z1I2-F1
#
_entry.id   AF-A0A4C1Z1I2-F1
#
_cell.length_a   1.000
_cell.length_b   1.000
_cell.length_c   1.000
_cell.angle_alpha   90.00
_cell.angle_beta   90.00
_cell.angle_gamma   90.00
#
_symmetry.space_group_name_H-M   'P 1'
#
loop_
_entity.id
_entity.type
_entity.pdbx_description
1 polymer ?
#
loop_
_entity_poly.entity_id
_entity_poly.type
_entity_poly.pdbx_seq_one_letter_code
_entity_poly.pdbx_strand_id
1 'polypeptide(L)'
;MTDPERIMGVIVPRAGPLSYYCNRIRASLAEPRTRDTLTRKLDSSLIVGDLINQACGASRAKVFTGVAVGLPGLFMVALSFLGHDRVWSVAIFTGALTVNGAVTPGYLANGLDIAPNFSGTIFGMANTLSSLGGWLSTLMVGEVTKSHETFERWQIVFFILAGTYTLGALTFVLLGSGNRQPWNSPREEECSEKREMQPLNDHKV
;
A
#
# COMPACT_ATOMS: atom_id res chain seq x y z
N MET A 1 -7.43 69.12 23.76
CA MET A 1 -6.98 68.18 22.72
C MET A 1 -6.61 66.90 23.44
N THR A 2 -7.50 65.92 23.28
CA THR A 2 -7.50 64.49 23.65
C THR A 2 -6.24 63.83 24.26
N ASP A 3 -6.53 63.11 25.36
CA ASP A 3 -5.75 62.20 26.23
C ASP A 3 -5.42 60.83 25.57
N PRO A 4 -4.24 60.21 25.82
CA PRO A 4 -3.98 58.82 25.47
C PRO A 4 -3.56 57.88 26.64
N GLU A 5 -3.78 58.21 27.92
CA GLU A 5 -3.32 57.37 29.07
C GLU A 5 -4.43 56.58 29.77
N ARG A 6 -5.56 56.31 29.10
CA ARG A 6 -6.73 55.62 29.71
C ARG A 6 -7.28 54.42 28.94
N ILE A 7 -6.42 53.57 28.35
CA ILE A 7 -6.84 52.26 27.84
C ILE A 7 -5.75 51.20 28.10
N MET A 8 -5.53 50.84 29.37
CA MET A 8 -4.89 49.58 29.75
C MET A 8 -5.84 48.76 30.64
N GLY A 9 -7.01 48.47 30.07
CA GLY A 9 -7.89 47.40 30.54
C GLY A 9 -7.45 46.07 29.94
N VAL A 10 -6.27 45.56 30.32
CA VAL A 10 -5.94 44.14 30.06
C VAL A 10 -6.55 43.34 31.20
N ILE A 11 -7.75 42.82 30.94
CA ILE A 11 -8.39 41.79 31.75
C ILE A 11 -7.41 40.62 31.83
N VAL A 12 -6.77 40.43 32.98
CA VAL A 12 -6.03 39.20 33.29
C VAL A 12 -7.09 38.16 33.69
N PRO A 13 -7.34 37.10 32.90
CA PRO A 13 -8.25 36.07 33.31
C PRO A 13 -7.58 35.26 34.44
N ARG A 14 -8.33 35.09 35.54
CA ARG A 14 -7.94 34.33 36.73
C ARG A 14 -7.62 32.89 36.32
N ALA A 15 -6.33 32.55 36.21
CA ALA A 15 -5.86 31.24 35.77
C ALA A 15 -6.20 30.17 36.82
N GLY A 16 -7.12 29.25 36.48
CA GLY A 16 -7.33 28.03 37.25
C GLY A 16 -6.11 27.09 37.18
N PRO A 17 -6.05 26.05 38.04
CA PRO A 17 -4.91 25.11 38.12
C PRO A 17 -4.59 24.41 36.79
N LEU A 18 -5.56 24.26 35.89
CA LEU A 18 -5.35 23.73 34.53
C LEU A 18 -4.58 24.69 33.62
N SER A 19 -4.82 26.00 33.75
CA SER A 19 -4.15 27.05 32.96
C SER A 19 -2.69 27.20 33.35
N TYR A 20 -2.38 27.01 34.63
CA TYR A 20 -0.99 26.93 35.12
C TYR A 20 -0.22 25.75 34.49
N TYR A 21 -0.85 24.57 34.38
CA TYR A 21 -0.25 23.40 33.74
C TYR A 21 -0.02 23.60 32.23
N CYS A 22 -1.01 24.14 31.50
CA CYS A 22 -0.86 24.47 30.08
C CYS A 22 0.23 25.52 29.82
N ASN A 23 0.33 26.55 30.68
CA ASN A 23 1.37 27.57 30.54
C ASN A 23 2.76 27.03 30.88
N ARG A 24 2.88 26.09 31.82
CA ARG A 24 4.16 25.43 32.14
C ARG A 24 4.63 24.51 31.01
N ILE A 25 3.72 23.77 30.38
CA ILE A 25 4.05 22.95 29.20
C ILE A 25 4.47 23.86 28.03
N ARG A 26 3.73 24.96 27.79
CA ARG A 26 4.08 25.95 26.76
C ARG A 26 5.45 26.61 27.02
N ALA A 27 5.78 26.90 28.29
CA ALA A 27 7.09 27.40 28.67
C ALA A 27 8.21 26.36 28.45
N SER A 28 7.96 25.08 28.76
CA SER A 28 8.90 23.99 28.45
C SER A 28 9.10 23.76 26.94
N LEU A 29 8.09 24.07 26.11
CA LEU A 29 8.13 23.99 24.63
C LEU A 29 8.74 25.25 23.97
N ALA A 30 8.97 26.32 24.73
CA ALA A 30 9.63 27.54 24.26
C ALA A 30 11.15 27.38 24.21
N GLU A 31 11.70 26.47 25.01
CA GLU A 31 13.13 26.11 25.01
C GLU A 31 13.45 25.28 23.76
N PRO A 32 14.29 25.78 22.83
CA PRO A 32 14.51 25.14 21.52
C PRO A 32 15.06 23.72 21.64
N ARG A 33 15.94 23.48 22.63
CA ARG A 33 16.54 22.16 22.90
C ARG A 33 15.51 21.10 23.30
N THR A 34 14.49 21.49 24.06
CA THR A 34 13.45 20.59 24.58
C THR A 34 12.38 20.31 23.53
N ARG A 35 12.11 21.30 22.65
CA ARG A 35 11.23 21.15 21.50
C ARG A 35 11.80 20.10 20.52
N ASP A 36 13.09 20.18 20.20
CA ASP A 36 13.74 19.25 19.28
C ASP A 36 13.79 17.81 19.80
N THR A 37 13.94 17.62 21.11
CA THR A 37 13.92 16.29 21.72
C THR A 37 12.51 15.72 21.79
N LEU A 38 11.50 16.56 22.04
CA LEU A 38 10.11 16.12 22.08
C LEU A 38 9.56 15.84 20.69
N THR A 39 9.85 16.66 19.67
CA THR A 39 9.48 16.38 18.27
C THR A 39 10.17 15.11 17.79
N ARG A 40 11.46 14.92 18.05
CA ARG A 40 12.15 13.66 17.74
C ARG A 40 11.53 12.45 18.44
N LYS A 41 11.12 12.57 19.70
CA LYS A 41 10.45 11.47 20.43
C LYS A 41 9.04 11.21 19.90
N LEU A 42 8.28 12.26 19.56
CA LEU A 42 6.95 12.16 18.97
C LEU A 42 7.05 11.51 17.59
N ASP A 43 7.92 12.02 16.73
CA ASP A 43 8.21 11.47 15.40
C ASP A 43 8.68 10.02 15.51
N SER A 44 9.59 9.70 16.45
CA SER A 44 10.01 8.30 16.68
C SER A 44 8.85 7.40 17.10
N SER A 45 7.96 7.87 17.99
CA SER A 45 6.79 7.10 18.42
C SER A 45 5.72 6.95 17.33
N LEU A 46 5.56 7.96 16.48
CA LEU A 46 4.63 7.97 15.35
C LEU A 46 5.14 7.06 14.24
N ILE A 47 6.43 7.17 13.90
CA ILE A 47 7.12 6.32 12.92
C ILE A 47 7.12 4.86 13.39
N VAL A 48 7.38 4.59 14.68
CA VAL A 48 7.30 3.23 15.23
C VAL A 48 5.87 2.70 15.20
N GLY A 49 4.87 3.53 15.51
CA GLY A 49 3.45 3.17 15.39
C GLY A 49 3.05 2.84 13.95
N ASP A 50 3.47 3.65 12.99
CA ASP A 50 3.23 3.44 11.56
C ASP A 50 3.98 2.20 11.06
N LEU A 51 5.21 1.98 11.51
CA LEU A 51 6.02 0.81 11.17
C LEU A 51 5.40 -0.49 11.71
N ILE A 52 4.90 -0.49 12.95
CA ILE A 52 4.22 -1.65 13.55
C ILE A 52 2.89 -1.91 12.82
N ASN A 53 2.11 -0.86 12.52
CA ASN A 53 0.87 -1.00 11.76
C ASN A 53 1.10 -1.49 10.34
N GLN A 54 2.18 -1.04 9.69
CA GLN A 54 2.58 -1.43 8.34
C GLN A 54 3.12 -2.87 8.29
N ALA A 55 3.93 -3.28 9.26
CA ALA A 55 4.41 -4.67 9.35
C ALA A 55 3.27 -5.67 9.65
N CYS A 56 2.33 -5.27 10.52
CA CYS A 56 1.12 -6.04 10.79
C CYS A 56 0.18 -6.06 9.58
N GLY A 57 0.09 -4.96 8.83
CA GLY A 57 -0.65 -4.83 7.57
C GLY A 57 -0.12 -5.76 6.47
N ALA A 58 1.19 -5.71 6.20
CA ALA A 58 1.85 -6.52 5.20
C ALA A 58 1.72 -8.03 5.48
N SER A 59 1.78 -8.44 6.75
CA SER A 59 1.59 -9.85 7.13
C SER A 59 0.15 -10.32 6.91
N ARG A 60 -0.85 -9.50 7.24
CA ARG A 60 -2.27 -9.80 7.00
C ARG A 60 -2.61 -9.82 5.51
N ALA A 61 -2.07 -8.89 4.74
CA ALA A 61 -2.27 -8.81 3.30
C ALA A 61 -1.73 -10.06 2.58
N LYS A 62 -0.60 -10.62 3.01
CA LYS A 62 -0.07 -11.88 2.44
C LYS A 62 -1.02 -13.05 2.61
N VAL A 63 -1.47 -13.34 3.83
CA VAL A 63 -2.30 -14.51 4.07
C VAL A 63 -3.61 -14.36 3.31
N PHE A 64 -4.19 -13.16 3.33
CA PHE A 64 -5.42 -12.85 2.61
C PHE A 64 -5.26 -12.98 1.09
N THR A 65 -4.21 -12.39 0.51
CA THR A 65 -3.94 -12.47 -0.93
C THR A 65 -3.56 -13.89 -1.37
N GLY A 66 -2.81 -14.64 -0.57
CA GLY A 66 -2.47 -16.03 -0.86
C GLY A 66 -3.69 -16.93 -0.91
N VAL A 67 -4.60 -16.81 0.06
CA VAL A 67 -5.88 -17.53 0.05
C VAL A 67 -6.77 -17.06 -1.11
N ALA A 68 -6.83 -15.75 -1.37
CA ALA A 68 -7.65 -15.19 -2.44
C ALA A 68 -7.19 -15.57 -3.85
N VAL A 69 -5.91 -15.88 -4.07
CA VAL A 69 -5.39 -16.42 -5.34
C VAL A 69 -5.57 -17.95 -5.43
N GLY A 70 -5.44 -18.66 -4.30
CA GLY A 70 -5.58 -20.11 -4.26
C GLY A 70 -7.02 -20.62 -4.43
N LEU A 71 -7.99 -19.94 -3.80
CA LEU A 71 -9.40 -20.34 -3.82
C LEU A 71 -10.02 -20.37 -5.24
N PRO A 72 -9.79 -19.35 -6.11
CA PRO A 72 -10.22 -19.39 -7.50
C PRO A 72 -9.71 -20.60 -8.26
N GLY A 73 -8.48 -21.06 -7.98
CA GLY A 73 -7.93 -22.30 -8.57
C GLY A 73 -8.76 -23.53 -8.24
N LEU A 74 -9.19 -23.67 -6.98
CA LEU A 74 -10.08 -24.76 -6.55
C LEU A 74 -11.46 -24.67 -7.23
N PHE A 75 -12.00 -23.46 -7.37
CA PHE A 75 -13.25 -23.26 -8.09
C PHE A 75 -13.13 -23.60 -9.59
N MET A 76 -11.99 -23.36 -10.23
CA MET A 76 -11.78 -23.76 -11.64
C MET A 76 -11.74 -25.29 -11.81
N VAL A 77 -11.16 -26.02 -10.84
CA VAL A 77 -11.23 -27.49 -10.82
C VAL A 77 -12.66 -27.96 -10.64
N ALA A 78 -13.40 -27.38 -9.69
CA ALA A 78 -14.82 -27.70 -9.47
C ALA A 78 -15.65 -27.42 -10.73
N LEU A 79 -15.42 -26.30 -11.40
CA LEU A 79 -16.08 -25.89 -12.64
C LEU A 79 -15.85 -26.91 -13.77
N SER A 80 -14.64 -27.49 -13.85
CA SER A 80 -14.33 -28.53 -14.84
C SER A 80 -15.22 -29.77 -14.69
N PHE A 81 -15.57 -30.17 -13.46
CA PHE A 81 -16.40 -31.36 -13.23
C PHE A 81 -17.90 -31.07 -13.17
N LEU A 82 -18.30 -29.94 -12.59
CA LEU A 82 -19.70 -29.58 -12.33
C LEU A 82 -20.32 -28.70 -13.43
N GLY A 83 -19.53 -28.29 -14.43
CA GLY A 83 -19.94 -27.32 -15.45
C GLY A 83 -20.89 -27.83 -16.55
N HIS A 84 -21.42 -29.05 -16.45
CA HIS A 84 -22.29 -29.62 -17.47
C HIS A 84 -23.61 -28.83 -17.65
N ASP A 85 -24.04 -28.11 -16.60
CA ASP A 85 -25.15 -27.16 -16.66
C ASP A 85 -24.63 -25.71 -16.70
N ARG A 86 -25.28 -24.88 -17.53
CA ARG A 86 -24.97 -23.46 -17.69
C ARG A 86 -25.15 -22.70 -16.38
N VAL A 87 -26.18 -23.02 -15.58
CA VAL A 87 -26.48 -22.30 -14.33
C VAL A 87 -25.36 -22.51 -13.32
N TRP A 88 -24.95 -23.76 -13.12
CA TRP A 88 -23.86 -24.12 -12.22
C TRP A 88 -22.52 -23.54 -12.68
N SER A 89 -22.27 -23.56 -13.99
CA SER A 89 -21.04 -22.99 -14.56
C SER A 89 -20.89 -21.51 -14.24
N VAL A 90 -21.94 -20.72 -14.50
CA VAL A 90 -21.92 -19.27 -14.28
C VAL A 90 -21.85 -18.95 -12.78
N ALA A 91 -22.55 -19.70 -11.93
CA ALA A 91 -22.53 -19.49 -10.48
C ALA A 91 -21.13 -19.71 -9.88
N ILE A 92 -20.49 -20.84 -10.22
CA ILE A 92 -19.14 -21.17 -9.72
C ILE A 92 -18.11 -20.17 -10.27
N PHE A 93 -18.19 -19.83 -11.55
CA PHE A 93 -17.26 -18.87 -12.17
C PHE A 93 -17.39 -17.47 -11.56
N THR A 94 -18.62 -17.00 -11.33
CA THR A 94 -18.87 -15.70 -10.69
C THR A 94 -18.38 -15.68 -9.24
N GLY A 95 -18.59 -16.77 -8.49
CA GLY A 95 -18.04 -16.93 -7.14
C GLY A 95 -16.51 -16.86 -7.13
N ALA A 96 -15.85 -17.54 -8.08
CA ALA A 96 -14.41 -17.51 -8.23
C ALA A 96 -13.88 -16.09 -8.50
N LEU A 97 -14.50 -15.36 -9.43
CA LEU A 97 -14.14 -13.97 -9.73
C LEU A 97 -14.36 -13.02 -8.54
N THR A 98 -15.42 -13.26 -7.77
CA THR A 98 -15.73 -12.47 -6.56
C THR A 98 -14.62 -12.62 -5.52
N VAL A 99 -14.16 -13.86 -5.29
CA VAL A 99 -13.05 -14.12 -4.37
C VAL A 99 -11.74 -13.56 -4.92
N ASN A 100 -11.50 -13.68 -6.23
CA ASN A 100 -10.31 -13.13 -6.86
C ASN A 100 -10.24 -11.59 -6.75
N GLY A 101 -11.38 -10.89 -6.73
CA GLY A 101 -11.43 -9.43 -6.51
C GLY A 101 -10.79 -8.98 -5.19
N ALA A 102 -10.73 -9.86 -4.19
CA ALA A 102 -10.09 -9.60 -2.91
C ALA A 102 -8.55 -9.49 -2.99
N VAL A 103 -7.93 -9.88 -4.11
CA VAL A 103 -6.48 -9.78 -4.35
C VAL A 103 -6.01 -8.33 -4.48
N THR A 104 -6.81 -7.48 -5.13
CA THR A 104 -6.48 -6.09 -5.48
C THR A 104 -5.98 -5.24 -4.30
N PRO A 105 -6.68 -5.16 -3.14
CA PRO A 105 -6.21 -4.34 -2.02
C PRO A 105 -4.89 -4.84 -1.43
N GLY A 106 -4.68 -6.17 -1.40
CA GLY A 106 -3.44 -6.74 -0.85
C GLY A 106 -2.23 -6.57 -1.77
N TYR A 107 -2.43 -6.66 -3.09
CA TYR A 107 -1.38 -6.39 -4.08
C TYR A 107 -0.89 -4.94 -4.04
N LEU A 108 -1.82 -3.98 -3.99
CA LEU A 108 -1.50 -2.56 -3.95
C LEU A 108 -0.79 -2.18 -2.64
N ALA A 109 -1.31 -2.64 -1.50
CA ALA A 109 -0.71 -2.38 -0.20
C ALA A 109 0.70 -2.97 -0.10
N ASN A 110 0.89 -4.22 -0.53
CA ASN A 110 2.19 -4.89 -0.41
C ASN A 110 3.29 -4.21 -1.26
N GLY A 111 2.97 -3.76 -2.49
CA GLY A 111 3.97 -3.06 -3.32
C GLY A 111 4.37 -1.69 -2.75
N LEU A 112 3.41 -0.95 -2.17
CA LEU A 112 3.68 0.32 -1.49
C LEU A 112 4.42 0.13 -0.16
N ASP A 113 4.17 -0.97 0.54
CA ASP A 113 4.85 -1.30 1.80
C ASP A 113 6.32 -1.67 1.58
N ILE A 114 6.60 -2.42 0.50
CA ILE A 114 7.95 -2.89 0.14
C ILE A 114 8.81 -1.77 -0.44
N ALA A 115 8.26 -0.98 -1.37
CA ALA A 115 9.05 0.00 -2.12
C ALA A 115 8.24 1.26 -2.50
N PRO A 116 7.92 2.18 -1.56
CA PRO A 116 7.17 3.39 -1.85
C PRO A 116 7.83 4.26 -2.94
N ASN A 117 9.16 4.39 -2.92
CA ASN A 117 9.91 5.25 -3.85
C ASN A 117 9.98 4.71 -5.28
N PHE A 118 9.97 3.37 -5.44
CA PHE A 118 10.06 2.70 -6.75
C PHE A 118 8.74 2.03 -7.17
N SER A 119 7.66 2.26 -6.42
CA SER A 119 6.37 1.60 -6.61
C SER A 119 5.84 1.79 -8.03
N GLY A 120 5.87 3.02 -8.56
CA GLY A 120 5.37 3.33 -9.91
C GLY A 120 6.06 2.53 -11.02
N THR A 121 7.39 2.44 -10.99
CA THR A 121 8.16 1.68 -12.00
C THR A 121 7.93 0.19 -11.88
N ILE A 122 7.89 -0.35 -10.66
CA ILE A 122 7.63 -1.78 -10.40
C ILE A 122 6.21 -2.15 -10.87
N PHE A 123 5.20 -1.36 -10.48
CA PHE A 123 3.82 -1.58 -10.92
C PHE A 123 3.67 -1.40 -12.44
N GLY A 124 4.39 -0.46 -13.05
CA GLY A 124 4.41 -0.29 -14.51
C GLY A 124 4.91 -1.53 -15.24
N MET A 125 6.06 -2.06 -14.83
CA MET A 125 6.60 -3.31 -15.37
C MET A 125 5.68 -4.52 -15.11
N ALA A 126 5.10 -4.62 -13.92
CA ALA A 126 4.15 -5.69 -13.61
C ALA A 126 2.92 -5.63 -14.54
N ASN A 127 2.39 -4.44 -14.83
CA ASN A 127 1.25 -4.27 -15.73
C ASN A 127 1.57 -4.58 -17.20
N THR A 128 2.79 -4.30 -17.67
CA THR A 128 3.20 -4.67 -19.04
C THR A 128 3.32 -6.18 -19.17
N LEU A 129 3.95 -6.86 -18.21
CA LEU A 129 3.99 -8.33 -18.18
C LEU A 129 2.59 -8.94 -18.10
N SER A 130 1.71 -8.35 -17.28
CA SER A 130 0.32 -8.81 -17.15
C SER A 130 -0.46 -8.66 -18.45
N SER A 131 -0.27 -7.54 -19.16
CA SER A 131 -0.87 -7.31 -20.49
C SER A 131 -0.39 -8.32 -21.53
N LEU A 132 0.90 -8.65 -21.54
CA LEU A 132 1.46 -9.69 -22.41
C LEU A 132 0.85 -11.08 -22.10
N GLY A 133 0.69 -11.40 -20.82
CA GLY A 133 0.00 -12.61 -20.39
C GLY A 133 -1.47 -12.65 -20.85
N GLY A 134 -2.17 -11.51 -20.76
CA GLY A 134 -3.53 -11.37 -21.27
C GLY A 134 -3.63 -11.58 -22.77
N TRP A 135 -2.70 -11.03 -23.55
CA TRP A 135 -2.62 -11.25 -24.99
C TRP A 135 -2.36 -12.72 -25.34
N LEU A 136 -1.45 -13.39 -24.63
CA LEU A 136 -1.19 -14.82 -24.84
C LEU A 136 -2.41 -15.68 -24.48
N SER A 137 -3.11 -15.33 -23.39
CA SER A 137 -4.32 -16.03 -22.95
C SER A 137 -5.44 -15.95 -23.99
N THR A 138 -5.65 -14.80 -24.64
CA THR A 138 -6.71 -14.67 -25.65
C THR A 138 -6.39 -15.44 -26.92
N LEU A 139 -5.12 -15.45 -27.37
CA LEU A 139 -4.68 -16.29 -28.48
C LEU A 139 -4.93 -17.77 -28.20
N MET A 140 -4.54 -18.22 -27.01
CA MET A 140 -4.72 -19.60 -26.59
C MET A 140 -6.20 -20.02 -26.59
N VAL A 141 -7.08 -19.24 -25.96
CA VAL A 141 -8.52 -19.54 -25.91
C VAL A 141 -9.13 -19.50 -27.32
N GLY A 142 -8.66 -18.60 -28.17
CA GLY A 142 -9.06 -18.52 -29.57
C GLY A 142 -8.73 -19.80 -30.35
N GLU A 143 -7.53 -20.34 -30.21
CA GLU A 143 -7.15 -21.61 -30.86
C GLU A 143 -7.93 -22.80 -30.31
N VAL A 144 -8.19 -22.85 -29.00
CA VAL A 144 -8.94 -23.96 -28.38
C VAL A 144 -10.40 -24.00 -28.87
N THR A 145 -10.99 -22.83 -29.17
CA THR A 145 -12.42 -22.69 -29.51
C THR A 145 -12.69 -22.70 -31.03
N LYS A 146 -11.66 -22.61 -31.88
CA LYS A 146 -11.77 -22.36 -33.34
C LYS A 146 -12.62 -23.34 -34.16
N SER A 147 -12.80 -24.58 -33.71
CA SER A 147 -13.40 -25.65 -34.54
C SER A 147 -14.77 -26.10 -34.07
N HIS A 148 -14.94 -26.32 -32.76
CA HIS A 148 -16.21 -26.74 -32.15
C HIS A 148 -16.24 -26.30 -30.69
N GLU A 149 -17.26 -25.54 -30.30
CA GLU A 149 -17.46 -25.06 -28.93
C GLU A 149 -18.19 -26.11 -28.07
N THR A 150 -17.49 -27.21 -27.79
CA THR A 150 -17.94 -28.27 -26.88
C THR A 150 -17.43 -28.07 -25.46
N PHE A 151 -18.18 -28.56 -24.48
CA PHE A 151 -17.81 -28.47 -23.06
C PHE A 151 -16.44 -29.10 -22.76
N GLU A 152 -16.11 -30.24 -23.37
CA GLU A 152 -14.81 -30.91 -23.19
C GLU A 152 -13.60 -30.03 -23.56
N ARG A 153 -13.73 -29.18 -24.59
CA ARG A 153 -12.65 -28.25 -24.95
C ARG A 153 -12.53 -27.11 -23.96
N TRP A 154 -13.65 -26.65 -23.39
CA TRP A 154 -13.63 -25.67 -22.31
C TRP A 154 -13.06 -26.23 -21.00
N GLN A 155 -13.23 -27.52 -20.72
CA GLN A 155 -12.57 -28.17 -19.59
C GLN A 155 -11.05 -28.04 -19.67
N ILE A 156 -10.46 -28.14 -20.85
CA ILE A 156 -9.01 -27.91 -21.06
C ILE A 156 -8.65 -26.48 -20.61
N VAL A 157 -9.42 -25.47 -21.02
CA VAL A 157 -9.22 -24.08 -20.59
C VAL A 157 -9.32 -23.94 -19.06
N PHE A 158 -10.33 -24.56 -18.44
CA PHE A 158 -10.49 -24.53 -16.98
C PHE A 158 -9.33 -25.21 -16.24
N PHE A 159 -8.77 -26.30 -16.77
CA PHE A 159 -7.58 -26.93 -16.20
C PHE A 159 -6.33 -26.04 -16.32
N ILE A 160 -6.16 -25.33 -17.43
CA ILE A 160 -5.07 -24.36 -17.59
C ILE A 160 -5.23 -23.19 -16.62
N LEU A 161 -6.45 -22.68 -16.44
CA LEU A 161 -6.76 -21.66 -15.43
C LEU A 161 -6.45 -22.17 -14.01
N ALA A 162 -6.89 -23.38 -13.66
CA ALA A 162 -6.58 -24.00 -12.37
C ALA A 162 -5.07 -24.13 -12.14
N GLY A 163 -4.32 -24.56 -13.16
CA GLY A 163 -2.86 -24.66 -13.12
C GLY A 163 -2.18 -23.30 -12.92
N THR A 164 -2.61 -22.27 -13.63
CA THR A 164 -2.06 -20.91 -13.50
C THR A 164 -2.36 -20.30 -12.13
N TYR A 165 -3.59 -20.45 -11.60
CA TYR A 165 -3.92 -20.02 -10.24
C TYR A 165 -3.08 -20.76 -9.18
N THR A 166 -2.91 -22.07 -9.33
CA THR A 166 -2.11 -22.88 -8.40
C THR A 166 -0.64 -22.50 -8.44
N LEU A 167 -0.08 -22.30 -9.64
CA LEU A 167 1.30 -21.84 -9.81
C LEU A 167 1.49 -20.43 -9.23
N GLY A 168 0.54 -19.53 -9.45
CA GLY A 168 0.54 -18.19 -8.86
C GLY A 168 0.50 -18.23 -7.34
N ALA A 169 -0.39 -19.05 -6.77
CA ALA A 169 -0.49 -19.26 -5.32
C ALA A 169 0.81 -19.86 -4.75
N LEU A 170 1.38 -20.88 -5.40
CA LEU A 170 2.64 -21.51 -4.97
C LEU A 170 3.80 -20.52 -5.03
N THR A 171 3.92 -19.77 -6.12
CA THR A 171 4.95 -18.73 -6.30
C THR A 171 4.82 -17.68 -5.20
N PHE A 172 3.59 -17.26 -4.89
CA PHE A 172 3.33 -16.30 -3.82
C PHE A 172 3.65 -16.85 -2.43
N VAL A 173 3.33 -18.12 -2.15
CA VAL A 173 3.64 -18.77 -0.87
C VAL A 173 5.16 -18.95 -0.69
N LEU A 174 5.88 -19.33 -1.76
CA LEU A 174 7.31 -19.59 -1.72
C LEU A 174 8.16 -18.31 -1.70
N LEU A 175 7.78 -17.29 -2.47
CA LEU A 175 8.56 -16.05 -2.65
C LEU A 175 8.00 -14.85 -1.88
N GLY A 176 6.80 -14.97 -1.31
CA GLY A 176 6.09 -13.89 -0.63
C GLY A 176 6.71 -13.50 0.71
N SER A 177 7.79 -12.74 0.67
CA SER A 177 8.26 -11.96 1.83
C SER A 177 7.64 -10.57 1.82
N GLY A 178 7.53 -9.95 2.98
CA GLY A 178 6.84 -8.66 3.20
C GLY A 178 7.48 -7.92 4.35
N ASN A 179 8.75 -8.23 4.55
CA ASN A 179 9.65 -7.35 5.23
C ASN A 179 10.08 -6.31 4.21
N ARG A 180 10.21 -5.05 4.67
CA ARG A 180 10.82 -4.00 3.87
C ARG A 180 12.22 -4.42 3.46
N GLN A 181 12.45 -4.34 2.16
CA GLN A 181 13.70 -4.78 1.59
C GLN A 181 14.77 -3.67 1.75
N PRO A 182 16.02 -4.01 2.09
CA PRO A 182 17.02 -3.05 2.57
C PRO A 182 17.41 -1.99 1.53
N TRP A 183 17.22 -2.28 0.23
CA TRP A 183 17.48 -1.35 -0.87
C TRP A 183 16.44 -0.23 -1.01
N ASN A 184 15.34 -0.27 -0.25
CA ASN A 184 14.30 0.75 -0.27
C ASN A 184 14.66 2.01 0.56
N SER A 185 15.78 1.98 1.28
CA SER A 185 16.29 3.16 1.98
C SER A 185 16.88 4.12 0.94
N PRO A 186 16.46 5.39 0.85
CA PRO A 186 17.27 6.38 0.14
C PRO A 186 18.63 6.42 0.84
N ARG A 187 19.73 6.37 0.09
CA ARG A 187 21.03 6.79 0.64
C ARG A 187 20.82 8.19 1.21
N GLU A 188 21.31 8.44 2.42
CA GLU A 188 21.25 9.73 3.11
C GLU A 188 22.01 10.87 2.39
N GLU A 189 22.23 10.79 1.08
CA GLU A 189 23.10 11.68 0.33
C GLU A 189 22.40 12.92 -0.25
N GLU A 190 21.09 13.13 -0.05
CA GLU A 190 20.39 14.32 -0.58
C GLU A 190 19.93 15.33 0.49
N CYS A 191 20.42 15.25 1.74
CA CYS A 191 20.13 16.27 2.75
C CYS A 191 21.28 17.27 3.02
N SER A 192 22.41 17.19 2.28
CA SER A 192 23.53 18.12 2.46
C SER A 192 23.68 19.20 1.38
N GLU A 193 23.03 19.10 0.22
CA GLU A 193 23.39 19.96 -0.94
C GLU A 193 22.32 20.97 -1.37
N LYS A 194 21.40 21.34 -0.47
CA LYS A 194 20.49 22.48 -0.69
C LYS A 194 20.58 23.57 0.38
N ARG A 195 21.68 23.58 1.16
CA ARG A 195 21.90 24.55 2.24
C ARG A 195 23.13 25.44 2.10
N GLU A 196 23.71 25.55 0.91
CA GLU A 196 24.70 26.58 0.59
C GLU A 196 24.43 27.22 -0.79
N MET A 197 23.33 27.97 -0.91
CA MET A 197 23.40 29.23 -1.64
C MET A 197 23.09 30.33 -0.64
N GLN A 198 24.14 30.69 0.08
CA GLN A 198 24.22 31.88 0.91
C GLN A 198 23.90 33.09 0.01
N PRO A 199 22.95 33.97 0.37
CA PRO A 199 22.73 35.18 -0.41
C PRO A 199 24.00 36.03 -0.37
N LEU A 200 24.51 36.39 -1.55
CA LEU A 200 25.62 37.33 -1.68
C LEU A 200 25.17 38.65 -1.04
N ASN A 201 25.76 39.01 0.09
CA ASN A 201 25.49 40.28 0.76
C ASN A 201 25.94 41.41 -0.17
N ASP A 202 25.01 42.28 -0.56
CA ASP A 202 25.31 43.50 -1.30
C ASP A 202 26.32 44.34 -0.52
N HIS A 203 27.58 44.36 -0.97
CA HIS A 203 28.56 45.30 -0.43
C HIS A 203 28.33 46.66 -1.08
N LYS A 204 27.59 47.49 -0.35
CA LYS A 204 27.54 48.94 -0.50
C LYS A 204 28.96 49.50 -0.32
N VAL A 205 29.50 50.13 -1.36
CA VAL A 205 30.46 51.24 -1.27
C VAL A 205 30.05 52.27 -2.31
#